data_AF-A0A8X6XEU3-F1
#
_entry.id   AF-A0A8X6XEU3-F1
#
_cell.length_a   1.000
_cell.length_b   1.000
_cell.length_c   1.000
_cell.angle_alpha   90.00
_cell.angle_beta   90.00
_cell.angle_gamma   90.00
#
_symmetry.space_group_name_H-M   'P 1'
#
loop_
_entity.id
_entity.type
_entity.pdbx_description
1 polymer ?
#
loop_
_entity_poly.entity_id
_entity_poly.type
_entity_poly.pdbx_seq_one_letter_code
_entity_poly.pdbx_strand_id
1 'polypeptide(L)'
;MNWQQTTRTYGNEEAVLRLVEDNTSLSNRLIAQQVVFFQSIVRMTLAANQMSAYHLHHVQLFQPEDYLIRRMFSTWFLLQSATDSAFAASVFFMDTAYFTREGTFENPL
;
A
#
# COMPACT_ATOMS: atom_id res chain seq x y z
N MET A 1 21.15 -22.81 17.59
CA MET A 1 20.76 -22.41 16.23
C MET A 1 19.95 -23.54 15.63
N ASN A 2 18.67 -23.33 15.33
CA ASN A 2 17.79 -24.40 14.85
C ASN A 2 17.82 -24.44 13.32
N TRP A 3 18.52 -25.43 12.74
CA TRP A 3 18.77 -25.55 11.30
C TRP A 3 17.49 -25.73 10.45
N GLN A 4 16.39 -26.16 11.08
CA GLN A 4 15.09 -26.28 10.43
C GLN A 4 14.51 -24.91 10.03
N GLN A 5 14.90 -23.83 10.72
CA GLN A 5 14.44 -22.46 10.43
C GLN A 5 15.25 -21.77 9.33
N THR A 6 16.36 -22.39 8.90
CA THR A 6 17.33 -21.84 7.92
C THR A 6 17.29 -22.55 6.58
N THR A 7 16.55 -23.67 6.47
CA THR A 7 16.53 -24.50 5.28
C THR A 7 15.25 -24.27 4.48
N ARG A 8 15.40 -23.92 3.20
CA ARG A 8 14.31 -23.84 2.23
C ARG A 8 13.91 -25.26 1.85
N THR A 9 12.84 -25.78 2.45
CA THR A 9 12.23 -27.08 2.10
C THR A 9 10.90 -26.85 1.40
N TYR A 10 10.47 -27.82 0.60
CA TYR A 10 9.20 -27.74 -0.13
C TYR A 10 8.00 -27.39 0.78
N GLY A 11 7.89 -28.03 1.94
CA GLY A 11 6.82 -27.74 2.91
C GLY A 11 6.90 -26.33 3.51
N ASN A 12 8.10 -25.79 3.68
CA ASN A 12 8.29 -24.42 4.19
C ASN A 12 7.90 -23.37 3.14
N GLU A 13 8.22 -23.64 1.87
CA GLU A 13 7.81 -22.78 0.76
C GLU A 13 6.29 -22.76 0.63
N GLU A 14 5.65 -23.92 0.67
CA GLU A 14 4.21 -24.03 0.52
C GLU A 14 3.47 -23.34 1.69
N ALA A 15 3.99 -23.42 2.91
CA ALA A 15 3.45 -22.67 4.04
C ALA A 15 3.53 -21.15 3.86
N VAL A 16 4.65 -20.64 3.33
CA VAL A 16 4.82 -19.21 3.04
C VAL A 16 3.87 -18.75 1.93
N LEU A 17 3.76 -19.54 0.85
CA LEU A 17 2.90 -19.20 -0.29
C LEU A 17 1.42 -19.20 0.09
N ARG A 18 0.95 -20.21 0.85
CA ARG A 18 -0.44 -20.25 1.34
C ARG A 18 -0.79 -19.04 2.18
N LEU A 19 0.11 -18.59 3.07
CA LEU A 19 -0.15 -17.39 3.88
C LEU A 19 -0.28 -16.12 3.05
N VAL A 20 0.48 -16.01 1.95
CA VAL A 20 0.36 -14.87 1.03
C VAL A 20 -0.91 -14.94 0.21
N GLU A 21 -1.33 -16.15 -0.19
CA GLU A 21 -2.58 -16.36 -0.92
C GLU A 21 -3.82 -16.08 -0.05
N ASP A 22 -3.81 -16.58 1.20
CA ASP A 22 -4.89 -16.35 2.17
C ASP A 22 -4.97 -14.88 2.59
N ASN A 23 -3.82 -14.19 2.66
CA ASN A 23 -3.77 -12.78 3.02
C ASN A 23 -2.60 -12.04 2.34
N THR A 24 -2.91 -11.40 1.21
CA THR A 24 -1.94 -10.64 0.42
C THR A 24 -1.39 -9.40 1.13
N SER A 25 -2.00 -8.98 2.25
CA SER A 25 -1.57 -7.78 2.98
C SER A 25 -0.54 -8.05 4.08
N LEU A 26 -0.10 -9.29 4.25
CA LEU A 26 0.90 -9.64 5.26
C LEU A 26 2.29 -9.16 4.87
N SER A 27 2.97 -8.52 5.82
CA SER A 27 4.38 -8.17 5.66
C SER A 27 5.28 -9.40 5.79
N ASN A 28 6.47 -9.35 5.18
CA ASN A 28 7.53 -10.37 5.34
C ASN A 28 7.81 -10.73 6.81
N ARG A 29 7.69 -9.74 7.72
CA ARG A 29 7.91 -9.96 9.16
C ARG A 29 6.79 -10.78 9.79
N LEU A 30 5.53 -10.45 9.47
CA LEU A 30 4.38 -11.17 10.00
C LEU A 30 4.33 -12.61 9.47
N ILE A 31 4.61 -12.79 8.18
CA ILE A 31 4.73 -14.12 7.58
C ILE A 31 5.79 -14.92 8.34
N ALA A 32 7.00 -14.39 8.50
CA ALA A 32 8.10 -15.04 9.22
C ALA A 32 7.75 -15.43 10.65
N GLN A 33 6.97 -14.60 11.36
CA GLN A 33 6.48 -14.91 12.71
C GLN A 33 5.47 -16.06 12.71
N GLN A 34 4.57 -16.11 11.73
CA GLN A 34 3.54 -17.15 11.63
C GLN A 34 4.12 -18.51 11.23
N VAL A 35 5.12 -18.53 10.35
CA VAL A 35 5.81 -19.77 9.95
C VAL A 35 7.01 -20.10 10.84
N VAL A 36 7.32 -19.26 11.84
CA VAL A 36 8.43 -19.42 12.78
C VAL A 36 9.80 -19.57 12.07
N PHE A 37 10.00 -18.79 10.99
CA PHE A 37 11.24 -18.81 10.18
C PHE A 37 11.96 -17.46 10.20
N PHE A 38 13.20 -17.47 9.71
CA PHE A 38 13.91 -16.21 9.45
C PHE A 38 13.28 -15.46 8.28
N GLN A 39 13.20 -14.14 8.41
CA GLN A 39 12.67 -13.25 7.37
C GLN A 39 13.40 -13.38 6.02
N SER A 40 14.69 -13.76 6.05
CA SER A 40 15.49 -14.01 4.84
C SER A 40 14.92 -15.15 3.99
N ILE A 41 14.46 -16.24 4.61
CA ILE A 41 13.89 -17.40 3.92
C ILE A 41 12.55 -17.04 3.27
N VAL A 42 11.72 -16.27 3.98
CA VAL A 42 10.46 -15.74 3.43
C VAL A 42 10.74 -14.89 2.19
N ARG A 43 11.67 -13.93 2.29
CA ARG A 43 12.04 -13.07 1.15
C ARG A 43 12.57 -13.86 -0.04
N MET A 44 13.43 -14.85 0.19
CA MET A 44 13.95 -15.73 -0.88
C MET A 44 12.84 -16.55 -1.54
N THR A 45 11.92 -17.08 -0.75
CA THR A 45 10.78 -17.87 -1.24
C THR A 45 9.87 -17.01 -2.12
N LEU A 46 9.51 -15.81 -1.67
CA LEU A 46 8.69 -14.89 -2.46
C LEU A 46 9.40 -14.47 -3.75
N ALA A 47 10.67 -14.08 -3.67
CA ALA A 47 11.45 -13.69 -4.84
C ALA A 47 11.54 -14.81 -5.88
N ALA A 48 11.73 -16.06 -5.45
CA ALA A 48 11.78 -17.21 -6.35
C ALA A 48 10.44 -17.51 -7.03
N ASN A 49 9.32 -17.12 -6.42
CA ASN A 49 7.97 -17.26 -6.96
C ASN A 49 7.46 -15.96 -7.62
N GLN A 50 8.35 -14.98 -7.88
CA GLN A 50 8.00 -13.69 -8.48
C GLN A 50 6.96 -12.89 -7.68
N MET A 51 6.91 -13.11 -6.37
CA MET A 51 6.02 -12.43 -5.44
C MET A 51 6.80 -11.39 -4.61
N SER A 52 6.10 -10.34 -4.19
CA SER A 52 6.60 -9.39 -3.20
C SER A 52 5.53 -9.18 -2.14
N ALA A 53 5.91 -9.27 -0.87
CA ALA A 53 5.00 -8.96 0.23
C ALA A 53 4.51 -7.51 0.09
N TYR A 54 3.18 -7.33 0.06
CA TYR A 54 2.59 -6.01 -0.07
C TYR A 54 2.83 -5.20 1.20
N HIS A 55 3.14 -3.91 1.06
CA HIS A 55 3.20 -2.99 2.18
C HIS A 55 1.93 -2.14 2.13
N LEU A 56 1.02 -2.37 3.07
CA LEU A 56 -0.13 -1.49 3.24
C LEU A 56 0.39 -0.12 3.67
N HIS A 57 0.26 0.84 2.78
CA HIS A 57 0.38 2.25 3.14
C HIS A 57 -1.00 2.73 3.58
N HIS A 58 -1.07 3.34 4.76
CA HIS A 58 -2.25 4.09 5.14
C HIS A 58 -2.37 5.29 4.19
N VAL A 59 -3.21 5.15 3.19
CA VAL A 59 -3.69 6.28 2.40
C VAL A 59 -4.79 6.98 3.18
N GLN A 60 -4.99 8.27 2.91
CA GLN A 60 -6.09 9.07 3.46
C GLN A 60 -7.38 8.26 3.52
N LEU A 61 -8.05 8.25 4.67
CA LEU A 61 -9.31 7.52 4.86
C LEU A 61 -10.39 8.22 4.04
N PHE A 62 -10.66 7.71 2.85
CA PHE A 62 -11.77 8.17 2.03
C PHE A 62 -13.07 7.61 2.58
N GLN A 63 -14.05 8.49 2.79
CA GLN A 63 -15.42 8.09 3.01
C GLN A 63 -16.02 7.54 1.70
N PRO A 64 -17.03 6.67 1.74
CA PRO A 64 -17.66 6.13 0.53
C PRO A 64 -18.12 7.21 -0.46
N GLU A 65 -18.55 8.36 0.05
CA GLU A 65 -19.03 9.50 -0.74
C GLU A 65 -17.89 10.19 -1.51
N ASP A 66 -16.67 10.18 -0.97
CA ASP A 66 -15.50 10.80 -1.61
C ASP A 66 -15.20 10.17 -2.96
N TYR A 67 -15.46 8.87 -3.13
CA TYR A 67 -15.27 8.19 -4.41
C TYR A 67 -16.10 8.84 -5.52
N LEU A 68 -17.38 9.11 -5.25
CA LEU A 68 -18.29 9.70 -6.23
C LEU A 68 -17.85 11.13 -6.57
N ILE A 69 -17.55 11.94 -5.55
CA ILE A 69 -17.14 13.33 -5.72
C ILE A 69 -15.84 13.41 -6.52
N ARG A 70 -14.84 12.60 -6.17
CA ARG A 70 -13.55 12.54 -6.88
C ARG A 70 -13.74 12.08 -8.32
N ARG A 71 -14.55 11.05 -8.56
CA ARG A 71 -14.85 10.57 -9.91
C ARG A 71 -15.52 11.65 -10.77
N MET A 72 -16.51 12.34 -10.21
CA MET A 72 -17.21 13.43 -10.90
C MET A 72 -16.25 14.56 -11.26
N PHE A 73 -15.44 15.02 -10.30
CA PHE A 73 -14.43 16.05 -10.53
C PHE A 73 -13.42 15.63 -11.61
N SER A 74 -12.84 14.44 -11.50
CA SER A 74 -11.87 13.94 -12.48
C SER A 74 -12.47 13.83 -13.88
N THR A 75 -13.71 13.32 -13.99
CA THR A 75 -14.41 13.21 -15.28
C THR A 75 -14.65 14.59 -15.88
N TRP A 76 -15.12 15.55 -15.08
CA TRP A 76 -15.32 16.92 -15.51
C TRP A 76 -14.01 17.58 -15.95
N PHE A 77 -12.93 17.45 -15.16
CA PHE A 77 -11.62 18.03 -15.48
C PHE A 77 -11.04 17.46 -16.77
N LEU A 78 -11.18 16.16 -17.00
CA LEU A 78 -10.77 15.51 -18.25
C LEU A 78 -11.57 16.03 -19.45
N LEU A 79 -12.89 16.21 -19.29
CA LEU A 79 -13.74 16.76 -20.36
C LEU A 79 -13.35 18.20 -20.71
N GLN A 80 -13.08 19.04 -19.70
CA GLN A 80 -12.60 20.41 -19.92
C GLN A 80 -11.25 20.41 -20.64
N SER A 81 -10.31 19.59 -20.19
CA SER A 81 -8.98 19.45 -20.81
C SER A 81 -9.04 18.91 -22.25
N ALA A 82 -10.02 18.07 -22.58
CA ALA A 82 -10.22 17.56 -23.93
C ALA A 82 -10.87 18.61 -24.85
N THR A 83 -11.69 19.50 -24.29
CA THR A 83 -12.36 20.58 -25.04
C THR A 83 -11.41 21.74 -25.30
N ASP A 84 -10.58 22.07 -24.32
CA ASP A 84 -9.54 23.10 -24.41
C ASP A 84 -8.22 22.56 -23.84
N SER A 85 -7.24 22.36 -24.72
CA SER A 85 -5.91 21.88 -24.35
C SER A 85 -5.15 22.83 -23.43
N ALA A 86 -5.50 24.12 -23.40
CA ALA A 86 -4.89 25.09 -22.50
C ALA A 86 -5.55 25.11 -21.11
N PHE A 87 -6.73 24.49 -20.95
CA PHE A 87 -7.48 24.50 -19.70
C PHE A 87 -6.65 24.03 -18.51
N ALA A 88 -6.03 22.84 -18.61
CA ALA A 88 -5.24 22.29 -17.51
C ALA A 88 -4.08 23.21 -17.08
N ALA A 89 -3.48 23.94 -18.03
CA ALA A 89 -2.41 24.90 -17.75
C ALA A 89 -2.92 26.19 -17.09
N SER A 90 -4.22 26.49 -17.24
CA SER A 90 -4.87 27.67 -16.64
C SER A 90 -5.36 27.42 -15.20
N VAL A 91 -5.45 26.17 -14.77
CA VAL A 91 -5.93 25.82 -13.42
C VAL A 91 -4.80 25.95 -12.39
N PHE A 92 -4.99 26.82 -11.41
CA PHE A 92 -4.10 26.96 -10.27
C PHE A 92 -4.70 26.27 -9.04
N PHE A 93 -3.99 25.29 -8.49
CA PHE A 93 -4.35 24.65 -7.23
C PHE A 93 -3.60 25.34 -6.09
N MET A 94 -4.33 25.79 -5.07
CA MET A 94 -3.75 26.32 -3.84
C MET A 94 -4.20 25.43 -2.69
N ASP A 95 -3.25 24.94 -1.89
CA ASP A 95 -3.55 24.39 -0.58
C ASP A 95 -3.38 25.49 0.47
N THR A 96 -4.23 25.46 1.48
CA THR A 96 -4.08 26.33 2.65
C THR A 96 -3.48 25.50 3.77
N ALA A 97 -2.20 25.70 4.05
CA ALA A 97 -1.56 25.17 5.24
C ALA A 97 -1.88 26.09 6.44
N TYR A 98 -2.49 25.54 7.48
CA TYR A 98 -2.71 26.25 8.73
C TYR A 98 -1.43 26.21 9.56
N PHE A 99 -0.85 27.39 9.84
CA PHE A 99 0.27 27.52 10.78
C PHE A 99 -0.27 28.01 12.12
N THR A 100 -0.26 27.15 13.14
CA THR A 100 -0.59 27.52 14.52
C THR A 100 0.69 27.77 15.32
N ARG A 101 0.65 28.68 16.30
CA ARG A 101 1.80 29.02 17.14
C ARG A 101 2.24 27.85 18.02
N GLU A 102 1.30 26.94 18.30
CA GLU A 102 1.48 25.74 19.11
C GLU A 102 1.93 24.52 18.29
N GLY A 103 2.03 24.64 16.96
CA GLY A 103 2.14 23.49 16.05
C GLY A 103 0.77 22.83 15.84
N THR A 104 0.56 22.24 14.66
CA THR A 104 -0.67 21.50 14.36
C THR A 104 -0.60 20.15 15.08
N PHE A 105 -1.45 19.93 16.08
CA PHE A 105 -1.80 18.57 16.46
C PHE A 105 -2.58 17.99 15.28
N GLU A 106 -2.07 16.92 14.68
CA GLU A 106 -2.87 16.12 13.75
C GLU A 106 -4.16 15.77 14.47
N ASN A 107 -5.28 16.22 13.93
CA ASN A 107 -6.61 15.94 14.48
C ASN A 107 -6.74 14.40 14.52
N PRO A 108 -6.90 13.76 15.69
CA PRO A 108 -7.27 12.36 15.71
C PRO A 108 -8.70 12.29 15.17
N LEU A 109 -8.87 11.57 14.08
CA LEU A 109 -10.17 11.17 13.55
C LEU A 109 -11.05 10.58 14.66
#